data_AF-A0AAN7B1E2-F1
#
_entry.id   AF-A0AAN7B1E2-F1
#
_cell.length_a   1.000
_cell.length_b   1.000
_cell.length_c   1.000
_cell.angle_alpha   90.00
_cell.angle_beta   90.00
_cell.angle_gamma   90.00
#
_symmetry.space_group_name_H-M   'P 1'
#
loop_
_entity.id
_entity.type
_entity.pdbx_description
1 polymer ?
#
loop_
_entity_poly.entity_id
_entity_poly.type
_entity_poly.pdbx_seq_one_letter_code
_entity_poly.pdbx_strand_id
1 'polypeptide(L)'
;MSTPSAPLPLTVTYTSETNAPFTISLPQTTPTSTSPVTAKQQILSQLRQSALSLQEGVNKELTARMEEDNARSGGAANGTIDTKDEENYGEEVVEED
;
A
#
# COMPACT_ATOMS: atom_id res chain seq x y z
N MET A 1 0.86 -12.42 39.88
CA MET A 1 1.56 -11.32 39.19
C MET A 1 1.43 -11.58 37.69
N SER A 2 0.46 -10.95 37.01
CA SER A 2 0.31 -11.10 35.55
C SER A 2 1.29 -10.15 34.87
N THR A 3 2.23 -10.69 34.11
CA THR A 3 3.16 -9.91 33.29
C THR A 3 2.38 -9.14 32.22
N PRO A 4 2.66 -7.85 31.97
CA PRO A 4 2.05 -7.14 30.85
C PRO A 4 2.51 -7.80 29.55
N SER A 5 1.55 -8.33 28.78
CA SER A 5 1.83 -8.89 27.45
C SER A 5 2.41 -7.79 26.57
N ALA A 6 3.57 -8.03 25.97
CA ALA A 6 4.18 -7.11 25.01
C ALA A 6 3.20 -6.88 23.84
N PRO A 7 3.10 -5.65 23.32
CA PRO A 7 2.20 -5.34 22.23
C PRO A 7 2.67 -6.02 20.95
N LEU A 8 1.76 -6.75 20.28
CA LEU A 8 2.06 -7.46 19.05
C LEU A 8 2.24 -6.48 17.88
N PRO A 9 3.20 -6.73 16.97
CA PRO A 9 3.38 -5.90 15.78
C PRO A 9 2.19 -6.02 14.83
N LEU A 10 1.87 -4.94 14.13
CA LEU A 10 0.90 -4.97 13.04
C LEU A 10 1.63 -5.46 11.78
N THR A 11 1.22 -6.61 11.26
CA THR A 11 1.93 -7.27 10.16
C THR A 11 0.98 -7.53 8.99
N VAL A 12 1.45 -7.29 7.77
CA VAL A 12 0.81 -7.71 6.52
C VAL A 12 1.80 -8.50 5.70
N THR A 13 1.35 -9.61 5.16
CA THR A 13 2.11 -10.46 4.23
C THR A 13 1.32 -10.53 2.92
N TYR A 14 2.01 -10.25 1.82
CA TYR A 14 1.49 -10.39 0.48
C TYR A 14 2.16 -11.58 -0.20
N THR A 15 1.36 -12.35 -0.93
CA THR A 15 1.79 -13.51 -1.72
C THR A 15 1.14 -13.43 -3.09
N SER A 16 1.87 -13.82 -4.13
CA SER A 16 1.39 -13.88 -5.50
C SER A 16 2.04 -15.05 -6.23
N GLU A 17 1.40 -15.50 -7.31
CA GLU A 17 1.92 -16.56 -8.18
C GLU A 17 3.03 -16.04 -9.11
N THR A 18 2.95 -14.76 -9.50
CA THR A 18 3.87 -14.15 -10.48
C THR A 18 4.90 -13.23 -9.84
N ASN A 19 4.65 -12.81 -8.59
CA ASN A 19 5.40 -11.78 -7.90
C ASN A 19 5.97 -12.32 -6.57
N ALA A 20 7.22 -11.99 -6.25
CA ALA A 20 7.86 -12.46 -5.01
C ALA A 20 7.10 -11.97 -3.76
N PRO A 21 6.92 -12.80 -2.72
CA PRO A 21 6.18 -12.37 -1.53
C PRO A 21 6.91 -11.24 -0.79
N PHE A 22 6.16 -10.39 -0.10
CA PHE A 22 6.72 -9.38 0.79
C PHE A 22 5.95 -9.33 2.11
N THR A 23 6.61 -8.83 3.14
CA THR A 23 6.00 -8.65 4.46
C THR A 23 6.38 -7.28 5.01
N ILE A 24 5.40 -6.54 5.51
CA ILE A 24 5.60 -5.29 6.24
C ILE A 24 5.19 -5.57 7.68
N SER A 25 6.10 -5.32 8.63
CA SER A 25 5.84 -5.48 10.06
C SER A 25 6.13 -4.17 10.76
N LEU A 26 5.10 -3.60 11.40
CA LEU A 26 5.17 -2.35 12.13
C LEU A 26 5.12 -2.62 13.64
N PRO A 27 6.20 -2.36 14.38
CA PRO A 27 6.23 -2.60 15.82
C PRO A 27 5.21 -1.69 16.53
N GLN A 28 4.53 -2.26 17.51
CA GLN A 28 3.69 -1.51 18.43
C GLN A 28 4.47 -1.20 19.70
N THR A 29 4.18 -0.08 20.35
CA THR A 29 4.86 0.35 21.58
C THR A 29 3.92 0.23 22.76
N THR A 30 4.47 -0.12 23.91
CA THR A 30 3.69 -0.18 25.14
C THR A 30 3.28 1.24 25.53
N PRO A 31 2.01 1.49 25.89
CA PRO A 31 1.61 2.80 26.38
C PRO A 31 2.40 3.16 27.65
N THR A 32 2.78 4.42 27.77
CA THR A 32 3.57 4.93 28.89
C THR A 32 2.70 5.41 30.06
N SER A 33 1.41 5.63 29.82
CA SER A 33 0.49 6.12 30.85
C SER A 33 0.01 5.01 31.79
N THR A 34 -0.08 5.33 33.08
CA THR A 34 -0.72 4.48 34.10
C THR A 34 -2.23 4.69 34.17
N SER A 35 -2.76 5.75 33.54
CA SER A 35 -4.20 5.99 33.41
C SER A 35 -4.79 5.05 32.35
N PRO A 36 -5.79 4.20 32.69
CA PRO A 36 -6.35 3.24 31.73
C PRO A 36 -6.93 3.91 30.47
N VAL A 37 -7.57 5.08 30.62
CA VAL A 37 -8.17 5.81 29.49
C VAL A 37 -7.09 6.36 28.57
N THR A 38 -6.07 7.00 29.14
CA THR A 38 -4.97 7.58 28.38
C THR A 38 -4.12 6.50 27.71
N ALA A 39 -3.85 5.38 28.40
CA ALA A 39 -3.15 4.24 27.83
C ALA A 39 -3.91 3.65 26.63
N LYS A 40 -5.24 3.52 26.74
CA LYS A 40 -6.09 3.08 25.62
C LYS A 40 -6.06 4.06 24.45
N GLN A 41 -6.12 5.37 24.71
CA GLN A 41 -5.99 6.39 23.67
C GLN A 41 -4.64 6.33 22.94
N GLN A 42 -3.54 6.13 23.67
CA GLN A 42 -2.21 5.96 23.09
C GLN A 42 -2.14 4.74 22.17
N ILE A 43 -2.64 3.58 22.63
CA ILE A 43 -2.68 2.36 21.82
C ILE A 43 -3.49 2.57 20.54
N LEU A 44 -4.70 3.15 20.65
CA LEU A 44 -5.57 3.34 19.49
C LEU A 44 -5.00 4.37 18.49
N SER A 45 -4.39 5.43 19.00
CA SER A 45 -3.71 6.43 18.17
C SER A 45 -2.55 5.80 17.40
N GLN A 46 -1.72 5.01 18.09
CA GLN A 46 -0.62 4.30 17.46
C GLN A 46 -1.12 3.31 16.41
N LEU A 47 -2.11 2.49 16.74
CA LEU A 47 -2.67 1.51 15.81
C LEU A 47 -3.21 2.19 14.55
N ARG A 48 -3.90 3.32 14.68
CA ARG A 48 -4.39 4.10 13.55
C ARG A 48 -3.23 4.60 12.68
N GLN A 49 -2.20 5.15 13.28
CA GLN A 49 -1.02 5.62 12.55
C GLN A 49 -0.31 4.47 11.83
N SER A 50 -0.14 3.32 12.50
CA SER A 50 0.45 2.13 11.90
C SER A 50 -0.38 1.61 10.73
N ALA A 51 -1.71 1.61 10.84
CA ALA A 51 -2.58 1.18 9.74
C ALA A 51 -2.43 2.08 8.50
N LEU A 52 -2.33 3.41 8.69
CA LEU A 52 -2.11 4.36 7.59
C LEU A 52 -0.75 4.14 6.93
N SER A 53 0.31 4.00 7.73
CA SER A 53 1.67 3.73 7.21
C SER A 53 1.75 2.38 6.50
N LEU A 54 1.04 1.37 6.98
CA LEU A 54 0.95 0.06 6.33
C LEU A 54 0.25 0.15 4.98
N GLN A 55 -0.86 0.88 4.91
CA GLN A 55 -1.59 1.12 3.66
C GLN A 55 -0.70 1.82 2.64
N GLU A 56 0.00 2.88 3.04
CA GLU A 56 0.93 3.60 2.18
C GLU A 56 2.05 2.68 1.67
N GLY A 57 2.67 1.90 2.55
CA GLY A 57 3.73 0.95 2.19
C GLY A 57 3.26 -0.13 1.23
N VAL A 58 2.08 -0.72 1.47
CA VAL A 58 1.48 -1.71 0.56
C VAL A 58 1.18 -1.09 -0.80
N ASN A 59 0.55 0.09 -0.84
CA ASN A 59 0.24 0.75 -2.10
C ASN A 59 1.50 1.05 -2.90
N LYS A 60 2.54 1.56 -2.26
CA LYS A 60 3.83 1.84 -2.90
C LYS A 60 4.45 0.58 -3.50
N GLU A 61 4.48 -0.51 -2.75
CA GLU A 61 5.06 -1.79 -3.19
C GLU A 61 4.28 -2.39 -4.36
N LEU A 62 2.95 -2.38 -4.28
CA LEU A 62 2.11 -2.90 -5.35
C LEU A 62 2.19 -2.02 -6.62
N THR A 63 2.24 -0.70 -6.48
CA THR A 63 2.43 0.19 -7.63
C THR A 63 3.78 -0.04 -8.32
N ALA A 64 4.87 -0.14 -7.57
CA ALA A 64 6.19 -0.44 -8.14
C ALA A 64 6.19 -1.77 -8.91
N ARG A 65 5.48 -2.78 -8.43
CA ARG A 65 5.35 -4.08 -9.11
C ARG A 65 4.48 -4.01 -10.36
N MET A 66 3.40 -3.22 -10.34
CA MET A 66 2.61 -2.98 -11.55
C MET A 66 3.44 -2.31 -12.64
N GLU A 67 4.30 -1.35 -12.27
CA GLU A 67 5.22 -0.71 -13.20
C GLU A 67 6.26 -1.70 -13.75
N GLU A 68 6.85 -2.54 -12.89
CA GLU A 68 7.79 -3.57 -13.31
C GLU A 68 7.13 -4.60 -14.25
N ASP A 69 5.91 -5.04 -13.92
CA ASP A 69 5.13 -5.98 -14.72
C ASP A 69 4.73 -5.37 -16.08
N ASN A 70 4.37 -4.08 -16.12
CA ASN A 70 4.08 -3.36 -17.37
C ASN A 70 5.33 -3.23 -18.25
N ALA A 71 6.49 -2.93 -17.66
CA ALA A 71 7.77 -2.88 -18.38
C ALA A 71 8.16 -4.26 -18.92
N ARG A 72 7.98 -5.33 -18.13
CA ARG A 72 8.30 -6.71 -18.53
C ARG A 72 7.39 -7.23 -19.64
N SER A 73 6.13 -6.83 -19.63
CA SER A 73 5.14 -7.15 -20.68
C SER A 73 5.26 -6.25 -21.93
N GLY A 74 6.29 -5.39 -21.99
CA GLY A 74 6.58 -4.55 -23.16
C GLY A 74 5.55 -3.44 -23.39
N GLY A 75 4.86 -2.99 -22.34
CA GLY A 75 3.80 -1.98 -22.44
C GLY A 75 2.52 -2.49 -23.13
N ALA A 76 2.40 -3.77 -23.47
CA ALA A 76 1.27 -4.28 -24.25
C ALA A 76 -0.05 -4.39 -23.46
N ALA A 77 -0.01 -4.41 -22.13
CA ALA A 77 -1.23 -4.56 -21.31
C ALA A 77 -1.93 -3.21 -21.03
N ASN A 78 -1.20 -2.09 -21.02
CA ASN A 78 -1.76 -0.75 -20.75
C ASN A 78 -1.17 0.37 -21.65
N GLY A 79 0.05 0.19 -22.16
CA GLY A 79 0.72 1.16 -23.04
C GLY A 79 0.18 1.18 -24.47
N THR A 80 -0.49 0.13 -24.97
CA THR A 80 -1.17 0.19 -26.29
C THR A 80 -2.41 1.07 -26.29
N ILE A 81 -3.02 1.32 -25.13
CA ILE A 81 -4.13 2.27 -24.97
C ILE A 81 -3.58 3.68 -24.80
N ASP A 82 -2.60 3.84 -23.90
CA ASP A 82 -1.96 5.14 -23.60
C ASP A 82 -1.26 5.76 -24.83
N THR A 83 -0.51 4.95 -25.61
CA THR A 83 0.15 5.44 -26.84
C THR A 83 -0.82 5.80 -27.96
N LYS A 84 -1.96 5.11 -28.07
CA LYS A 84 -3.01 5.43 -29.06
C LYS A 84 -3.76 6.71 -28.70
N ASP A 85 -4.02 6.93 -27.42
CA ASP A 85 -4.74 8.10 -26.93
C ASP A 85 -3.86 9.36 -27.00
N GLU A 86 -2.55 9.25 -26.80
CA GLU A 86 -1.59 10.36 -27.03
C GLU A 86 -1.44 10.73 -28.50
N GLU A 87 -1.49 9.76 -29.43
CA GLU A 87 -1.39 10.01 -30.87
C GLU A 87 -2.63 10.74 -31.45
N ASN A 88 -3.80 10.63 -30.81
CA ASN A 88 -5.04 11.27 -31.24
C ASN A 88 -5.29 12.64 -30.57
N TYR A 89 -4.40 13.09 -29.67
CA TYR A 89 -4.58 14.35 -28.93
C TYR A 89 -4.30 15.63 -29.77
N GLY A 90 -4.00 15.47 -31.07
CA GLY A 90 -3.64 16.55 -31.99
C GLY A 90 -4.41 16.60 -33.32
N GLU A 91 -5.31 15.65 -33.59
CA GLU A 91 -6.25 15.72 -34.72
C GLU A 91 -7.66 15.89 -34.15
N GLU A 92 -8.25 17.08 -34.34
CA GLU A 92 -9.69 17.25 -34.14
C GLU A 92 -10.37 16.34 -35.17
N VAL A 93 -10.85 15.17 -34.73
CA VAL A 93 -11.71 14.31 -35.56
C VAL A 93 -13.04 15.05 -35.71
N VAL A 94 -13.09 15.94 -36.71
CA VAL A 94 -14.35 16.46 -37.23
C VAL A 94 -15.02 15.28 -37.93
N GLU A 95 -15.95 14.63 -37.24
CA GLU A 95 -16.93 13.77 -37.92
C GLU A 95 -17.83 14.70 -38.74
N GLU A 96 -17.66 14.71 -40.07
CA GLU A 96 -18.65 15.29 -40.99
C GLU A 96 -19.72 14.22 -41.32
N ASP A 97 -20.99 14.61 -41.12
CA ASP A 97 -22.24 13.84 -41.36
C ASP A 97 -22.40 13.28 -42.79
#